data_AF-A0A0U5G4W7-F1
#
_entry.id   AF-A0A0U5G4W7-F1
#
_cell.length_a   1.000
_cell.length_b   1.000
_cell.length_c   1.000
_cell.angle_alpha   90.00
_cell.angle_beta   90.00
_cell.angle_gamma   90.00
#
_symmetry.space_group_name_H-M   'P 1'
#
loop_
_entity.id
_entity.type
_entity.pdbx_description
1 polymer ?
#
loop_
_entity_poly.entity_id
_entity_poly.type
_entity_poly.pdbx_seq_one_letter_code
_entity_poly.pdbx_strand_id
1 'polypeptide(L)'
;MMVMDIFWGFVQQIVTWFLVVMGWLVLSDQAERREVTKSYFGRLQDLRKELRSLEELGRGFHAEAYNEVKAQQVARAERRLSLELNNLKAKEIVPFSLTQEVIRLRQALTSQNFDSSSHSVQPWSSEVQLEIASAVDSVDRALFNAAHRIATAPVTLRSSVAHAFKNRF
;
A
#
# COMPACT_ATOMS: atom_id res chain seq x y z
N MET A 1 25.73 -41.14 -42.46
CA MET A 1 26.28 -40.77 -41.14
C MET A 1 26.37 -39.26 -41.01
N MET A 2 27.11 -38.56 -41.88
CA MET A 2 27.30 -37.10 -41.86
C MET A 2 26.02 -36.23 -41.79
N VAL A 3 24.93 -36.61 -42.46
CA VAL A 3 23.66 -35.84 -42.44
C VAL A 3 22.93 -35.93 -41.09
N MET A 4 23.07 -37.05 -40.37
CA MET A 4 22.38 -37.28 -39.10
C MET A 4 23.04 -36.47 -37.97
N ASP A 5 24.36 -36.31 -38.02
CA ASP A 5 25.13 -35.52 -37.06
C ASP A 5 24.83 -34.01 -37.19
N ILE A 6 24.66 -33.52 -38.42
CA ILE A 6 24.28 -32.13 -38.71
C ILE A 6 22.87 -31.83 -38.17
N PHE A 7 21.92 -32.75 -38.38
CA PHE A 7 20.55 -32.59 -37.85
C PHE A 7 20.52 -32.55 -36.32
N TRP A 8 21.27 -33.45 -35.66
CA TRP A 8 21.34 -33.48 -34.21
C TRP A 8 21.97 -32.21 -33.62
N GLY A 9 23.04 -31.69 -34.25
CA GLY A 9 23.64 -30.41 -33.87
C GLY A 9 22.66 -29.23 -33.98
N PHE A 10 21.84 -29.19 -35.04
CA PHE A 10 20.82 -28.16 -35.21
C PHE A 10 19.71 -28.25 -34.15
N VAL A 11 19.25 -29.45 -33.81
CA VAL A 11 18.27 -29.67 -32.72
C VAL A 11 18.84 -29.23 -31.37
N GLN A 12 20.08 -29.59 -31.04
CA GLN A 12 20.74 -29.15 -29.81
C GLN A 12 20.87 -27.62 -29.73
N GLN A 13 21.20 -26.97 -30.85
CA GLN A 13 21.27 -25.51 -30.93
C GLN A 13 19.89 -24.87 -30.68
N ILE A 14 18.83 -25.38 -31.31
CA ILE A 14 17.45 -24.91 -31.08
C ILE A 14 17.05 -25.07 -29.62
N VAL A 15 17.29 -26.24 -29.02
CA VAL A 15 16.94 -26.51 -27.61
C VAL A 15 17.70 -25.56 -26.69
N THR A 16 18.98 -25.31 -26.96
CA THR A 16 19.80 -24.37 -26.18
C THR A 16 19.24 -22.95 -26.26
N TRP A 17 18.93 -22.47 -27.46
CA TRP A 17 18.31 -21.15 -27.64
C TRP A 17 16.95 -21.04 -26.97
N PHE A 18 16.14 -22.10 -27.02
CA PHE A 18 14.85 -22.14 -26.34
C PHE A 18 15.02 -22.01 -24.81
N LEU A 19 15.98 -22.73 -24.23
CA LEU A 19 16.30 -22.61 -22.80
C LEU A 19 16.79 -21.21 -22.42
N VAL A 20 17.64 -20.59 -23.26
CA VAL A 20 18.12 -19.22 -23.04
C VAL A 20 16.95 -18.24 -23.06
N VAL A 21 16.07 -18.31 -24.06
CA VAL A 21 14.90 -17.44 -24.17
C VAL A 21 13.96 -17.62 -22.98
N MET A 22 13.70 -18.86 -22.57
CA MET A 22 12.89 -19.17 -21.38
C MET A 22 13.51 -18.62 -20.10
N GLY A 23 14.84 -18.75 -19.94
CA GLY A 23 15.57 -18.18 -18.81
C GLY A 23 15.45 -16.65 -18.74
N TRP A 24 15.57 -15.97 -19.89
CA TRP A 24 15.39 -14.52 -19.98
C TRP A 24 13.97 -14.08 -19.63
N LEU A 25 12.95 -14.79 -20.10
CA LEU A 25 11.55 -14.47 -19.78
C LEU A 25 11.28 -14.57 -18.26
N VAL A 26 11.79 -15.63 -17.62
CA VAL A 26 11.65 -15.80 -16.16
C VAL A 26 12.36 -14.69 -15.40
N LEU A 27 13.59 -14.34 -15.80
CA LEU A 27 14.34 -13.25 -15.18
C LEU A 27 13.65 -11.89 -15.36
N SER A 28 13.09 -11.62 -16.54
CA SER A 28 12.37 -10.38 -16.82
C SER A 28 11.10 -10.24 -15.97
N ASP A 29 10.28 -11.29 -15.87
CA ASP A 29 9.08 -11.28 -15.02
C ASP A 29 9.43 -11.13 -13.53
N GLN A 30 10.51 -11.76 -13.06
CA GLN A 30 11.01 -11.57 -11.70
C GLN A 30 11.48 -10.13 -11.45
N ALA A 31 12.15 -9.50 -12.42
CA ALA A 31 12.60 -8.12 -12.32
C ALA A 31 11.42 -7.14 -12.23
N GLU A 32 10.44 -7.26 -13.15
CA GLU A 32 9.24 -6.42 -13.16
C GLU A 32 8.45 -6.53 -11.85
N ARG A 33 8.21 -7.75 -11.37
CA ARG A 33 7.53 -7.97 -10.08
C ARG A 33 8.27 -7.34 -8.92
N ARG A 34 9.60 -7.42 -8.90
CA ARG A 34 10.42 -6.81 -7.84
C ARG A 34 10.29 -5.28 -7.85
N GLU A 35 10.23 -4.67 -9.03
CA GLU A 35 10.02 -3.23 -9.16
C GLU A 35 8.63 -2.80 -8.70
N VAL A 36 7.60 -3.55 -9.10
CA VAL A 36 6.22 -3.34 -8.67
C VAL A 36 6.09 -3.46 -7.14
N THR A 37 6.69 -4.50 -6.54
CA THR A 37 6.73 -4.67 -5.08
C THR A 37 7.43 -3.50 -4.37
N LYS A 38 8.56 -3.04 -4.88
CA LYS A 38 9.26 -1.86 -4.33
C LYS A 38 8.41 -0.60 -4.43
N SER A 39 7.74 -0.40 -5.56
CA SER A 39 6.84 0.74 -5.78
C SER A 39 5.70 0.76 -4.75
N TYR A 40 5.02 -0.38 -4.56
CA TYR A 40 3.94 -0.48 -3.56
C TYR A 40 4.42 -0.33 -2.13
N PHE A 41 5.58 -0.92 -1.80
CA PHE A 41 6.18 -0.76 -0.49
C PHE A 41 6.52 0.71 -0.20
N GLY A 42 7.13 1.41 -1.17
CA GLY A 42 7.40 2.85 -1.07
C GLY A 42 6.12 3.65 -0.88
N ARG A 43 5.07 3.34 -1.64
CA ARG A 43 3.78 4.02 -1.51
C ARG A 43 3.13 3.84 -0.14
N LEU A 44 3.20 2.64 0.43
CA LEU A 44 2.70 2.37 1.78
C LEU A 44 3.50 3.13 2.85
N GLN A 45 4.82 3.27 2.69
CA GLN A 45 5.63 4.08 3.59
C GLN A 45 5.26 5.56 3.52
N ASP A 46 4.99 6.09 2.33
CA ASP A 46 4.58 7.48 2.18
C ASP A 46 3.21 7.73 2.80
N LEU A 47 2.26 6.81 2.65
CA LEU A 47 0.97 6.87 3.35
C LEU A 47 1.11 6.88 4.87
N ARG A 48 2.07 6.13 5.43
CA ARG A 48 2.36 6.18 6.88
C ARG A 48 2.90 7.55 7.31
N LYS A 49 3.70 8.22 6.48
CA LYS A 49 4.15 9.60 6.75
C LYS A 49 2.98 10.58 6.69
N GLU A 50 2.13 10.46 5.67
CA GLU A 50 0.92 11.28 5.53
C GLU A 50 -0.03 11.09 6.72
N LEU A 51 -0.18 9.85 7.21
CA LEU A 51 -0.98 9.53 8.39
C LEU A 51 -0.44 10.21 9.66
N ARG A 52 0.88 10.21 9.87
CA ARG A 52 1.50 10.93 11.01
C ARG A 52 1.31 12.44 10.92
N SER A 53 1.44 13.00 9.71
CA SER A 53 1.16 14.41 9.48
C SER A 53 -0.31 14.75 9.77
N LEU A 54 -1.24 13.86 9.42
CA LEU A 54 -2.66 14.00 9.75
C LEU A 54 -2.89 13.92 11.27
N GLU A 55 -2.19 13.04 11.99
CA GLU A 55 -2.22 12.99 13.45
C GLU A 55 -1.80 14.33 14.05
N GLU A 56 -0.64 14.86 13.66
CA GLU A 56 -0.12 16.14 14.14
C GLU A 56 -1.10 17.29 13.86
N LEU A 57 -1.67 17.34 12.65
CA LEU A 57 -2.67 18.34 12.28
C LEU A 57 -3.96 18.22 13.10
N GLY A 58 -4.50 17.00 13.24
CA GLY A 58 -5.74 16.74 13.96
C GLY A 58 -5.60 17.02 15.45
N ARG A 59 -4.53 16.51 16.07
CA ARG A 59 -4.23 16.75 17.48
C ARG A 59 -3.92 18.21 17.75
N GLY A 60 -3.18 18.87 16.86
CA GLY A 60 -2.92 20.32 16.93
C GLY A 60 -4.19 21.16 16.81
N PHE A 61 -5.12 20.77 15.94
CA PHE A 61 -6.42 21.44 15.83
C PHE A 61 -7.22 21.36 17.14
N HIS A 62 -7.27 20.19 17.78
CA HIS A 62 -8.02 20.04 19.04
C HIS A 62 -7.30 20.65 20.25
N ALA A 63 -5.99 20.88 20.18
CA ALA A 63 -5.20 21.46 21.27
C ALA A 63 -5.13 23.00 21.24
N GLU A 64 -5.62 23.63 20.18
CA GLU A 64 -5.60 25.09 19.99
C GLU A 64 -7.02 25.65 19.90
N ALA A 65 -7.15 26.97 19.92
CA ALA A 65 -8.43 27.63 19.67
C ALA A 65 -8.96 27.30 18.27
N TYR A 66 -10.29 27.28 18.14
CA TYR A 66 -10.96 26.94 16.89
C TYR A 66 -10.39 27.75 15.72
N ASN A 67 -9.92 27.03 14.71
CA ASN A 67 -9.41 27.60 13.48
C ASN A 67 -10.01 26.85 12.30
N GLU A 68 -10.91 27.51 11.58
CA GLU A 68 -11.62 26.94 10.44
C GLU A 68 -10.66 26.47 9.33
N VAL A 69 -9.56 27.19 9.12
CA VAL A 69 -8.55 26.81 8.11
C VAL A 69 -7.90 25.48 8.49
N LYS A 70 -7.55 25.28 9.76
CA LYS A 70 -6.99 24.02 10.26
C LYS A 70 -8.01 22.87 10.18
N ALA A 71 -9.26 23.12 10.54
CA ALA A 71 -10.34 22.14 10.39
C ALA A 71 -10.47 21.68 8.93
N GLN A 72 -10.51 22.62 7.98
CA GLN A 72 -10.56 22.31 6.56
C GLN A 72 -9.31 21.55 6.07
N GLN A 73 -8.12 21.87 6.60
CA GLN A 73 -6.89 21.13 6.29
C GLN A 73 -6.97 19.68 6.77
N VAL A 74 -7.41 19.45 8.01
CA VAL A 74 -7.61 18.10 8.57
C VAL A 74 -8.61 17.32 7.73
N ALA A 75 -9.77 17.90 7.39
CA ALA A 75 -10.78 17.25 6.58
C ALA A 75 -10.29 16.91 5.16
N ARG A 76 -9.52 17.80 4.52
CA ARG A 76 -8.93 17.53 3.19
C ARG A 76 -7.88 16.44 3.24
N ALA A 77 -7.02 16.45 4.25
CA ALA A 77 -5.98 15.43 4.43
C ALA A 77 -6.59 14.05 4.73
N GLU A 78 -7.59 13.98 5.61
CA GLU A 78 -8.36 12.76 5.86
C GLU A 78 -9.01 12.23 4.58
N ARG A 79 -9.67 13.09 3.81
CA ARG A 79 -10.34 12.68 2.57
C ARG A 79 -9.35 12.15 1.54
N ARG A 80 -8.21 12.81 1.39
CA ARG A 80 -7.13 12.35 0.49
C ARG A 80 -6.62 10.98 0.92
N LEU A 81 -6.27 10.81 2.20
CA LEU A 81 -5.80 9.53 2.73
C LEU A 81 -6.85 8.43 2.50
N SER A 82 -8.12 8.70 2.81
CA SER A 82 -9.24 7.78 2.56
C SER A 82 -9.36 7.37 1.09
N LEU A 83 -9.21 8.30 0.14
CA LEU A 83 -9.26 7.99 -1.29
C LEU A 83 -8.08 7.11 -1.73
N GLU A 84 -6.88 7.40 -1.24
CA GLU A 84 -5.69 6.62 -1.56
C GLU A 84 -5.77 5.19 -1.00
N LEU A 85 -6.25 5.03 0.24
CA LEU A 85 -6.46 3.72 0.85
C LEU A 85 -7.54 2.93 0.12
N ASN A 86 -8.62 3.58 -0.33
CA ASN A 86 -9.63 2.93 -1.16
C ASN A 86 -9.09 2.49 -2.53
N ASN A 87 -8.19 3.27 -3.13
CA ASN A 87 -7.53 2.89 -4.38
C ASN A 87 -6.62 1.66 -4.18
N LEU A 88 -5.81 1.64 -3.11
CA LEU A 88 -4.97 0.49 -2.79
C LEU A 88 -5.79 -0.75 -2.43
N LYS A 89 -6.94 -0.58 -1.78
CA LYS A 89 -7.91 -1.65 -1.54
C LYS A 89 -8.48 -2.20 -2.84
N ALA A 90 -8.85 -1.35 -3.80
CA ALA A 90 -9.36 -1.78 -5.11
C ALA A 90 -8.32 -2.61 -5.90
N LYS A 91 -7.03 -2.42 -5.61
CA LYS A 91 -5.91 -3.19 -6.16
C LYS A 91 -5.54 -4.43 -5.33
N GLU A 92 -6.32 -4.76 -4.30
CA GLU A 92 -6.08 -5.88 -3.37
C GLU A 92 -4.73 -5.81 -2.62
N ILE A 93 -4.10 -4.63 -2.59
CA ILE A 93 -2.80 -4.40 -1.91
C ILE A 93 -3.00 -4.34 -0.39
N VAL A 94 -4.16 -3.84 0.03
CA VAL A 94 -4.51 -3.54 1.42
C VAL A 94 -5.75 -4.35 1.82
N PRO A 95 -5.79 -4.92 3.04
CA PRO A 95 -6.92 -5.72 3.49
C PRO A 95 -8.20 -4.90 3.69
N PHE A 96 -9.35 -5.56 3.53
CA PHE A 96 -10.68 -4.98 3.80
C PHE A 96 -10.85 -4.47 5.23
N SER A 97 -10.14 -5.07 6.21
CA SER A 97 -10.15 -4.65 7.61
C SER A 97 -9.75 -3.18 7.80
N LEU A 98 -8.91 -2.64 6.90
CA LEU A 98 -8.49 -1.24 6.94
C LEU A 98 -9.68 -0.27 6.77
N THR A 99 -10.77 -0.70 6.13
CA THR A 99 -11.96 0.17 5.96
C THR A 99 -12.56 0.57 7.31
N GLN A 100 -12.64 -0.36 8.26
CA GLN A 100 -13.18 -0.07 9.58
C GLN A 100 -12.26 0.87 10.38
N GLU A 101 -10.95 0.68 10.25
CA GLU A 101 -9.94 1.51 10.92
C GLU A 101 -9.93 2.95 10.39
N VAL A 102 -10.09 3.13 9.07
CA VAL A 102 -10.22 4.46 8.45
C VAL A 102 -11.51 5.16 8.89
N ILE A 103 -12.62 4.43 9.03
CA ILE A 103 -13.87 5.01 9.56
C ILE A 103 -13.66 5.48 11.00
N ARG A 104 -13.00 4.68 11.85
CA ARG A 104 -12.67 5.06 13.23
C ARG A 104 -11.75 6.27 13.28
N LEU A 105 -10.74 6.33 12.42
CA LEU A 105 -9.86 7.49 12.30
C LEU A 105 -10.63 8.76 11.94
N ARG A 106 -11.52 8.68 10.95
CA ARG A 106 -12.39 9.81 10.61
C ARG A 106 -13.22 10.25 11.80
N GLN A 107 -13.88 9.31 12.47
CA GLN A 107 -14.73 9.61 13.63
C GLN A 107 -13.95 10.27 14.77
N ALA A 108 -12.73 9.80 15.05
CA ALA A 108 -11.86 10.40 16.06
C ALA A 108 -11.43 11.83 15.69
N LEU A 109 -11.07 12.06 14.43
CA LEU A 109 -10.67 13.38 13.92
C LEU A 109 -11.85 14.37 13.85
N THR A 110 -13.04 13.89 13.50
CA THR A 110 -14.26 14.70 13.38
C THR A 110 -15.18 14.49 14.58
N SER A 111 -14.61 14.34 15.77
CA SER A 111 -15.37 14.21 17.01
C SER A 111 -16.30 15.41 17.22
N GLN A 112 -17.17 15.36 18.24
CA GLN A 112 -18.10 16.46 18.56
C GLN A 112 -17.39 17.82 18.76
N ASN A 113 -16.07 17.83 18.94
CA ASN A 113 -15.21 18.99 19.10
C ASN A 113 -14.75 19.65 17.78
N PHE A 114 -15.28 19.19 16.64
CA PHE A 114 -14.89 19.69 15.30
C PHE A 114 -15.75 20.87 14.82
N ASP A 115 -16.97 21.03 15.34
CA ASP A 115 -17.85 22.15 15.01
C ASP A 115 -17.50 23.40 15.82
N SER A 116 -17.60 24.57 15.20
CA SER A 116 -17.25 25.85 15.83
C SER A 116 -18.08 26.15 17.10
N SER A 117 -19.34 25.70 17.15
CA SER A 117 -20.26 25.94 18.27
C SER A 117 -19.99 25.06 19.50
N SER A 118 -19.35 23.90 19.32
CA SER A 118 -19.05 22.92 20.37
C SER A 118 -17.56 22.78 20.64
N HIS A 119 -16.73 23.54 19.91
CA HIS A 119 -15.29 23.46 20.05
C HIS A 119 -14.81 23.94 21.43
N SER A 120 -13.96 23.14 22.03
CA SER A 120 -13.30 23.34 23.30
C SER A 120 -11.85 22.88 23.17
N VAL A 121 -10.92 23.66 23.72
CA VAL A 121 -9.51 23.31 23.71
C VAL A 121 -9.30 22.08 24.57
N GLN A 122 -8.74 21.03 23.98
CA GLN A 122 -8.55 19.74 24.62
C GLN A 122 -7.10 19.58 25.08
N PRO A 123 -6.85 19.23 26.36
CA PRO A 123 -5.49 18.89 26.80
C PRO A 123 -4.99 17.64 26.08
N TRP A 124 -3.66 17.51 25.94
CA TRP A 124 -3.03 16.37 25.26
C TRP A 124 -3.36 14.99 25.87
N SER A 125 -3.82 14.97 27.13
CA SER A 125 -4.27 13.78 27.86
C SER A 125 -5.78 13.53 27.78
N SER A 126 -6.53 14.35 27.03
CA SER A 126 -7.97 14.17 26.84
C SER A 126 -8.29 12.89 26.07
N GLU A 127 -9.53 12.40 26.26
CA GLU A 127 -10.04 11.24 25.54
C GLU A 127 -9.98 11.43 24.02
N VAL A 128 -10.36 12.61 23.50
CA VAL A 128 -10.28 12.93 22.05
C VAL A 128 -8.87 12.75 21.50
N GLN A 129 -7.85 13.22 22.23
CA GLN A 129 -6.45 13.12 21.82
C GLN A 129 -5.97 11.66 21.83
N LEU A 130 -6.39 10.88 22.84
CA LEU A 130 -6.08 9.45 22.94
C LEU A 130 -6.79 8.63 21.86
N GLU A 131 -8.05 8.96 21.54
CA GLU A 131 -8.81 8.32 20.48
C GLU A 131 -8.14 8.53 19.12
N ILE A 132 -7.74 9.77 18.81
CA ILE A 132 -7.01 10.08 17.56
C ILE A 132 -5.72 9.27 17.48
N ALA A 133 -4.90 9.28 18.53
CA ALA A 133 -3.64 8.53 18.57
C ALA A 133 -3.88 7.02 18.41
N SER A 134 -4.89 6.46 19.08
CA SER A 134 -5.23 5.04 18.99
C SER A 134 -5.74 4.65 17.60
N ALA A 135 -6.54 5.50 16.96
CA ALA A 135 -7.06 5.25 15.63
C ALA A 135 -5.94 5.31 14.58
N VAL A 136 -5.03 6.28 14.72
CA VAL A 136 -3.82 6.38 13.89
C VAL A 136 -2.93 5.15 14.05
N ASP A 137 -2.66 4.70 15.28
CA ASP A 137 -1.86 3.50 15.53
C ASP A 137 -2.51 2.24 14.91
N SER A 138 -3.85 2.14 14.94
CA SER A 138 -4.54 1.02 14.28
C SER A 138 -4.29 0.99 12.76
N VAL A 139 -4.46 2.14 12.08
CA VAL A 139 -4.24 2.26 10.64
C VAL A 139 -2.77 2.05 10.30
N ASP A 140 -1.84 2.59 11.10
CA ASP A 140 -0.40 2.41 10.90
C ASP A 140 0.01 0.93 10.99
N ARG A 141 -0.52 0.19 11.97
CA ARG A 141 -0.28 -1.26 12.12
C ARG A 141 -0.81 -2.03 10.93
N ALA A 142 -2.01 -1.71 10.44
CA ALA A 142 -2.56 -2.39 9.28
C ALA A 142 -1.79 -2.08 7.99
N LEU A 143 -1.32 -0.84 7.80
CA LEU A 143 -0.43 -0.47 6.69
C LEU A 143 0.93 -1.18 6.80
N PHE A 144 1.50 -1.28 8.00
CA PHE A 144 2.73 -2.02 8.24
C PHE A 144 2.56 -3.51 7.90
N ASN A 145 1.48 -4.13 8.35
CA ASN A 145 1.16 -5.53 8.05
C ASN A 145 0.97 -5.75 6.54
N ALA A 146 0.31 -4.82 5.84
CA ALA A 146 0.18 -4.87 4.39
C ALA A 146 1.56 -4.78 3.70
N ALA A 147 2.41 -3.84 4.13
CA ALA A 147 3.77 -3.70 3.60
C ALA A 147 4.62 -4.96 3.85
N HIS A 148 4.51 -5.55 5.05
CA HIS A 148 5.22 -6.78 5.39
C HIS A 148 4.75 -7.96 4.55
N ARG A 149 3.45 -8.08 4.27
CA ARG A 149 2.90 -9.10 3.36
C ARG A 149 3.45 -8.97 1.95
N ILE A 150 3.54 -7.75 1.42
CA ILE A 150 4.10 -7.51 0.08
C ILE A 150 5.60 -7.85 0.04
N ALA A 151 6.33 -7.60 1.13
CA ALA A 151 7.74 -7.93 1.26
C ALA A 151 8.01 -9.44 1.42
N THR A 152 7.11 -10.18 2.09
CA THR A 152 7.29 -11.60 2.43
C THR A 152 6.51 -12.56 1.53
N ALA A 153 5.63 -12.06 0.65
CA ALA A 153 4.90 -12.88 -0.30
C ALA A 153 5.88 -13.75 -1.11
N PRO A 154 5.78 -15.09 -1.04
CA PRO A 154 6.73 -15.96 -1.70
C PRO A 154 6.68 -15.72 -3.20
N VAL A 155 7.86 -15.50 -3.81
CA VAL A 155 8.06 -15.45 -5.25
C VAL A 155 7.80 -16.86 -5.80
N THR A 156 6.54 -17.25 -5.97
CA THR A 156 6.24 -18.60 -6.44
C THR A 156 6.44 -18.64 -7.96
N LEU A 157 7.37 -19.49 -8.40
CA LEU A 157 7.58 -19.86 -9.80
C LEU A 157 6.26 -20.24 -10.52
N ARG A 158 5.28 -20.79 -9.78
CA ARG A 158 3.96 -21.14 -10.32
C ARG A 158 3.13 -19.94 -10.79
N SER A 159 3.16 -18.80 -10.10
CA SER A 159 2.40 -17.63 -10.56
C SER A 159 3.05 -16.99 -11.79
N SER A 160 4.38 -17.02 -11.90
CA SER A 160 5.14 -16.53 -13.06
C SER A 160 4.83 -17.34 -14.33
N VAL A 161 4.88 -18.68 -14.23
CA VAL A 161 4.56 -19.56 -15.37
C VAL A 161 3.08 -19.47 -15.77
N ALA A 162 2.15 -19.43 -14.80
CA ALA A 162 0.72 -19.32 -15.09
C ALA A 162 0.34 -17.97 -15.74
N HIS A 163 0.95 -16.86 -15.31
CA HIS A 163 0.69 -15.54 -15.92
C HIS A 163 1.34 -15.39 -17.30
N ALA A 164 2.54 -15.95 -17.50
CA ALA A 164 3.23 -15.95 -18.79
C ALA A 164 2.46 -16.75 -19.86
N PHE A 165 1.81 -17.85 -19.48
CA PHE A 165 0.92 -18.60 -20.38
C PHE A 165 -0.41 -17.89 -20.63
N LYS A 166 -0.98 -17.20 -19.63
CA LYS A 166 -2.29 -16.54 -19.76
C LYS A 166 -2.27 -15.25 -20.58
N ASN A 167 -1.13 -14.55 -20.67
CA ASN A 167 -1.00 -13.31 -21.45
C ASN A 167 -0.49 -13.52 -22.89
N ARG A 168 -0.24 -14.76 -23.31
CA ARG A 168 0.30 -15.10 -24.65
C ARG A 168 -0.60 -16.00 -25.51
N PHE A 169 -1.76 -16.39 -25.00
CA PHE A 169 -2.82 -17.12 -25.71
C PHE A 169 -4.17 -16.44 -25.44
#